data_AF-A0A1J4MKE4-F1
#
_entry.id   AF-A0A1J4MKE4-F1
#
_cell.length_a   1.000
_cell.length_b   1.000
_cell.length_c   1.000
_cell.angle_alpha   90.00
_cell.angle_beta   90.00
_cell.angle_gamma   90.00
#
_symmetry.space_group_name_H-M   'P 1'
#
loop_
_entity.id
_entity.type
_entity.pdbx_description
1 polymer ?
#
loop_
_entity_poly.entity_id
_entity_poly.type
_entity_poly.pdbx_seq_one_letter_code
_entity_poly.pdbx_strand_id
1 'polypeptide(L)'
;MAGQSAKRIAKEAAKYTSIYLYIMISCILIHFISKGLYNPSKLLGRTGFGFAVISTIYLFTYSSIKSRLEVGVGYSMYQDVYILNSLVAILSIISSYFWYIFLLIPIYIIYKIGKIIINWVFTPEPGIYPACSKTIPVNHKHPLYIS
;
A
#
# COMPACT_ATOMS: atom_id res chain seq x y z
N MET A 1 28.01 20.53 -11.35
CA MET A 1 28.09 19.12 -10.88
C MET A 1 26.77 18.58 -10.28
N ALA A 2 25.65 19.33 -10.29
CA ALA A 2 24.35 18.85 -9.77
C ALA A 2 23.67 17.74 -10.62
N GLY A 3 24.08 17.52 -11.87
CA GLY A 3 23.47 16.54 -12.77
C GLY A 3 23.97 15.10 -12.65
N GLN A 4 25.11 14.86 -11.98
CA GLN A 4 25.67 13.50 -11.87
C GLN A 4 24.92 12.62 -10.88
N SER A 5 24.44 13.19 -9.76
CA SER A 5 23.59 12.49 -8.79
C SER A 5 22.25 12.10 -9.40
N ALA A 6 21.59 13.02 -10.11
CA ALA A 6 20.34 12.76 -10.82
C ALA A 6 20.49 11.66 -11.88
N LYS A 7 21.58 11.67 -12.66
CA LYS A 7 21.88 10.61 -13.64
C LYS A 7 22.11 9.24 -12.98
N ARG A 8 22.72 9.21 -11.79
CA ARG A 8 22.91 7.97 -11.02
C ARG A 8 21.59 7.42 -10.50
N ILE A 9 20.75 8.27 -9.92
CA ILE A 9 19.40 7.90 -9.43
C ILE A 9 18.55 7.35 -10.57
N ALA A 10 18.55 7.99 -11.75
CA ALA A 10 17.79 7.51 -12.91
C ALA A 10 18.26 6.14 -13.42
N LYS A 11 19.57 5.87 -13.41
CA LYS A 11 20.13 4.55 -13.79
C LYS A 11 19.77 3.46 -12.78
N GLU A 12 19.87 3.78 -11.49
CA GLU A 12 19.46 2.87 -10.42
C GLU A 12 17.95 2.59 -10.51
N ALA A 13 17.12 3.63 -10.71
CA ALA A 13 15.68 3.50 -10.87
C ALA A 13 15.32 2.56 -12.04
N ALA A 14 15.91 2.77 -13.22
CA ALA A 14 15.67 1.92 -14.39
C ALA A 14 16.00 0.44 -14.14
N LYS A 15 17.08 0.15 -13.41
CA LYS A 15 17.47 -1.22 -13.05
C LYS A 15 16.47 -1.88 -12.10
N TYR A 16 16.03 -1.16 -11.07
CA TYR A 16 15.05 -1.73 -10.12
C TYR A 16 13.67 -1.88 -10.77
N THR A 17 13.23 -0.91 -11.56
CA THR A 17 11.95 -0.98 -12.29
C THR A 17 11.88 -2.19 -13.21
N SER A 18 12.97 -2.54 -13.91
CA SER A 18 12.98 -3.73 -14.77
C SER A 18 12.91 -5.02 -13.97
N ILE A 19 13.61 -5.12 -12.82
CA ILE A 19 13.52 -6.28 -11.92
C ILE A 19 12.08 -6.49 -11.44
N TYR A 20 11.40 -5.45 -10.97
CA TYR A 20 9.99 -5.57 -10.55
C TYR A 20 9.09 -5.99 -11.71
N LEU A 21 9.32 -5.46 -12.92
CA LEU A 21 8.55 -5.84 -14.11
C LEU A 21 8.70 -7.34 -14.42
N TYR A 22 9.91 -7.89 -14.37
CA TYR A 22 10.15 -9.32 -14.58
C TYR A 22 9.46 -10.20 -13.53
N ILE A 23 9.47 -9.79 -12.26
CA ILE A 23 8.78 -10.51 -11.17
C ILE A 23 7.25 -10.49 -11.38
N MET A 24 6.70 -9.35 -11.80
CA MET A 24 5.28 -9.20 -12.08
C MET A 24 4.86 -10.12 -13.24
N ILE A 25 5.59 -10.08 -14.36
CA ILE A 25 5.29 -10.92 -15.52
C ILE A 25 5.38 -12.39 -15.17
N SER A 26 6.43 -12.82 -14.46
CA SER A 26 6.60 -14.23 -14.09
C SER A 26 5.47 -14.72 -13.18
N CYS A 27 5.09 -13.95 -12.15
CA CYS A 27 3.97 -14.30 -11.27
C CYS A 27 2.63 -14.37 -12.02
N ILE A 28 2.35 -13.40 -12.91
CA ILE A 28 1.12 -13.36 -13.70
C ILE A 28 1.06 -14.53 -14.68
N LEU A 29 2.16 -14.83 -15.38
CA LEU A 29 2.23 -15.95 -16.32
C LEU A 29 2.03 -17.29 -15.62
N ILE A 30 2.71 -17.52 -14.49
CA ILE A 30 2.55 -18.76 -13.72
C ILE A 30 1.09 -18.92 -13.28
N HIS A 31 0.48 -17.85 -12.75
CA HIS A 31 -0.91 -17.88 -12.33
C HIS A 31 -1.88 -18.15 -13.50
N PHE A 32 -1.65 -17.51 -14.65
CA PHE A 32 -2.46 -17.69 -15.85
C PHE A 32 -2.33 -19.11 -16.42
N ILE A 33 -1.13 -19.67 -16.47
CA ILE A 33 -0.86 -21.04 -16.93
C ILE A 33 -1.51 -22.05 -15.98
N SER A 34 -1.25 -21.95 -14.66
CA SER A 34 -1.78 -22.88 -13.66
C SER A 34 -3.30 -22.87 -13.53
N LYS A 35 -4.00 -21.77 -13.86
CA LYS A 35 -5.47 -21.72 -13.79
C LYS A 35 -6.13 -21.84 -15.16
N GLY A 36 -5.47 -21.37 -16.21
CA GLY A 36 -5.95 -21.43 -17.59
C GLY A 36 -5.92 -22.83 -18.19
N LEU A 37 -4.90 -23.63 -17.91
CA LEU A 37 -4.81 -25.02 -18.39
C LEU A 37 -5.77 -25.97 -17.67
N TYR A 38 -6.05 -25.75 -16.38
CA TYR A 38 -6.87 -26.68 -15.59
C TYR A 38 -8.38 -26.53 -15.81
N ASN A 39 -8.87 -25.37 -16.27
CA ASN A 39 -10.28 -25.18 -16.61
C ASN A 39 -10.49 -23.97 -17.55
N PRO A 40 -10.27 -24.13 -18.87
CA PRO A 40 -10.42 -23.04 -19.83
C PRO A 40 -11.86 -22.51 -19.90
N SER A 41 -12.86 -23.33 -19.59
CA SER A 41 -14.27 -22.95 -19.58
C SER A 41 -14.68 -22.03 -18.42
N LYS A 42 -13.86 -21.92 -17.36
CA LYS A 42 -14.13 -21.04 -16.19
C LYS A 42 -13.25 -19.79 -16.17
N LEU A 43 -12.52 -19.53 -17.26
CA LEU A 43 -11.58 -18.41 -17.37
C LEU A 43 -12.27 -17.04 -17.20
N LEU A 44 -13.52 -16.91 -17.66
CA LEU A 44 -14.31 -15.67 -17.55
C LEU A 44 -15.08 -15.55 -16.21
N GLY A 45 -15.08 -16.60 -15.38
CA GLY A 45 -15.86 -16.64 -14.14
C GLY A 45 -15.06 -16.18 -12.93
N ARG A 46 -15.24 -16.88 -11.80
CA ARG A 46 -14.55 -16.60 -10.52
C ARG A 46 -13.03 -16.55 -10.65
N THR A 47 -12.45 -17.35 -11.54
CA THR A 47 -11.01 -17.41 -11.81
C THR A 47 -10.51 -16.18 -12.58
N GLY A 48 -11.32 -15.65 -13.51
CA GLY A 48 -10.99 -14.43 -14.26
C GLY A 48 -11.04 -13.18 -13.39
N PHE A 49 -12.04 -13.10 -12.50
CA PHE A 49 -12.09 -12.07 -11.47
C PHE A 49 -10.88 -12.16 -10.52
N GLY A 50 -10.52 -13.40 -10.14
CA GLY A 50 -9.20 -13.86 -9.68
C GLY A 50 -8.02 -13.03 -10.17
N PHE A 51 -7.80 -13.24 -11.46
CA PHE A 51 -6.73 -12.68 -12.24
C PHE A 51 -6.83 -11.15 -12.35
N ALA A 52 -8.03 -10.60 -12.56
CA ALA A 52 -8.25 -9.18 -12.71
C ALA A 52 -7.84 -8.39 -11.46
N VAL A 53 -8.19 -8.88 -10.26
CA VAL A 53 -7.83 -8.23 -8.99
C VAL A 53 -6.32 -8.25 -8.78
N ILE A 54 -5.67 -9.42 -8.94
CA ILE A 54 -4.21 -9.56 -8.77
C ILE A 54 -3.46 -8.66 -9.77
N SER A 55 -3.92 -8.64 -11.03
CA SER A 55 -3.34 -7.80 -12.09
C SER A 55 -3.50 -6.31 -11.79
N THR A 56 -4.68 -5.89 -11.33
CA THR A 56 -4.94 -4.49 -10.95
C THR A 56 -4.03 -4.02 -9.82
N ILE A 57 -3.82 -4.86 -8.80
CA ILE A 57 -2.94 -4.54 -7.67
C ILE A 57 -1.49 -4.43 -8.13
N TYR A 58 -1.03 -5.35 -8.98
CA TYR A 58 0.31 -5.28 -9.56
C TYR A 58 0.53 -4.01 -10.37
N LEU A 59 -0.41 -3.64 -11.24
CA LEU A 59 -0.33 -2.42 -12.04
C LEU A 59 -0.30 -1.17 -11.16
N PHE A 60 -1.12 -1.14 -10.11
CA PHE A 60 -1.16 -0.04 -9.16
C PHE A 60 0.14 0.11 -8.36
N THR A 61 0.65 -0.99 -7.79
CA THR A 61 1.91 -0.96 -7.02
C THR A 61 3.11 -0.68 -7.91
N TYR A 62 3.18 -1.26 -9.12
CA TYR A 62 4.23 -0.98 -10.08
C TYR A 62 4.26 0.50 -10.49
N SER A 63 3.11 1.07 -10.82
CA SER A 63 3.01 2.50 -11.19
C SER A 63 3.42 3.40 -10.03
N SER A 64 2.97 3.07 -8.81
CA SER A 64 3.33 3.83 -7.60
C SER A 64 4.83 3.74 -7.28
N ILE A 65 5.44 2.56 -7.40
CA ILE A 65 6.89 2.39 -7.20
C ILE A 65 7.66 3.18 -8.25
N LYS A 66 7.30 3.06 -9.54
CA LYS A 66 7.97 3.78 -10.63
C LYS A 66 8.00 5.30 -10.38
N SER A 67 6.84 5.90 -10.08
CA SER A 67 6.75 7.34 -9.82
C SER A 67 7.55 7.77 -8.58
N ARG A 68 7.60 6.96 -7.52
CA ARG A 68 8.39 7.28 -6.32
C ARG A 68 9.89 7.14 -6.56
N LEU A 69 10.28 6.14 -7.36
CA LEU A 69 11.66 5.85 -7.71
C LEU A 69 12.26 6.93 -8.63
N GLU A 70 11.46 7.48 -9.55
CA GLU A 70 11.83 8.61 -10.41
C GLU A 70 12.10 9.90 -9.62
N VAL A 71 11.35 10.13 -8.54
CA VAL A 71 11.51 11.29 -7.66
C VAL A 71 12.53 11.03 -6.54
N GLY A 72 13.03 9.79 -6.41
CA GLY A 72 13.99 9.39 -5.37
C GLY A 72 13.40 9.38 -3.96
N VAL A 73 12.08 9.23 -3.82
CA VAL A 73 11.37 9.18 -2.54
C VAL A 73 11.18 7.73 -2.09
N GLY A 74 11.24 7.47 -0.79
CA GLY A 74 11.03 6.13 -0.23
C GLY A 74 9.71 5.49 -0.68
N TYR A 75 9.77 4.21 -1.05
CA TYR A 75 8.63 3.44 -1.59
C TYR A 75 8.35 2.14 -0.81
N SER A 76 8.86 2.03 0.41
CA SER A 76 8.77 0.85 1.28
C SER A 76 7.34 0.28 1.41
N MET A 77 6.34 1.14 1.64
CA MET A 77 4.95 0.69 1.75
C MET A 77 4.41 0.02 0.47
N TYR A 78 4.78 0.54 -0.71
CA TYR A 78 4.33 -0.06 -1.97
C TYR A 78 5.07 -1.37 -2.27
N GLN A 79 6.32 -1.46 -1.83
CA GLN A 79 7.10 -2.69 -1.91
C GLN A 79 6.51 -3.80 -1.04
N ASP A 80 6.07 -3.50 0.18
CA ASP A 80 5.43 -4.47 1.07
C ASP A 80 4.14 -5.02 0.44
N VAL A 81 3.29 -4.14 -0.10
CA VAL A 81 2.06 -4.54 -0.79
C VAL A 81 2.39 -5.39 -2.03
N TYR A 82 3.44 -5.06 -2.77
CA TYR A 82 3.88 -5.81 -3.94
C TYR A 82 4.37 -7.22 -3.58
N ILE A 83 5.14 -7.35 -2.50
CA ILE A 83 5.63 -8.64 -2.00
C ILE A 83 4.45 -9.49 -1.50
N LEU A 84 3.54 -8.91 -0.72
CA LEU A 84 2.33 -9.59 -0.25
C LEU A 84 1.48 -10.07 -1.43
N ASN A 85 1.27 -9.23 -2.45
CA ASN A 85 0.53 -9.62 -3.66
C ASN A 85 1.19 -10.80 -4.38
N SER A 86 2.53 -10.83 -4.42
CA SER A 86 3.29 -11.94 -5.02
C SER A 86 3.17 -13.24 -4.21
N LEU A 87 3.20 -13.13 -2.89
CA LEU A 87 2.94 -14.26 -1.99
C LEU A 87 1.54 -14.82 -2.23
N VAL A 88 0.52 -13.96 -2.30
CA VAL A 88 -0.85 -14.41 -2.55
C VAL A 88 -1.02 -15.01 -3.94
N ALA A 89 -0.36 -14.45 -4.96
CA ALA A 89 -0.37 -15.01 -6.32
C ALA A 89 0.15 -16.46 -6.34
N ILE A 90 1.22 -16.74 -5.58
CA ILE A 90 1.81 -18.08 -5.42
C ILE A 90 0.90 -18.99 -4.58
N LEU A 91 0.43 -18.53 -3.41
CA LEU A 91 -0.45 -19.31 -2.53
C LEU A 91 -1.77 -19.67 -3.21
N SER A 92 -2.29 -18.79 -4.07
CA SER A 92 -3.51 -19.02 -4.83
C SER A 92 -3.39 -20.13 -5.89
N ILE A 93 -2.16 -20.55 -6.23
CA ILE A 93 -1.92 -21.73 -7.07
C ILE A 93 -2.21 -23.00 -6.26
N ILE A 94 -1.72 -23.05 -5.01
CA ILE A 94 -1.80 -24.23 -4.13
C ILE A 94 -3.23 -24.45 -3.62
N SER A 95 -3.92 -23.38 -3.21
CA SER A 95 -5.29 -23.51 -2.72
C SER A 95 -6.20 -22.38 -3.22
N SER A 96 -7.33 -22.78 -3.78
CA SER A 96 -8.37 -21.87 -4.29
C SER A 96 -9.10 -21.09 -3.19
N TYR A 97 -8.85 -21.40 -1.91
CA TYR A 97 -9.46 -20.73 -0.76
C TYR A 97 -8.68 -19.52 -0.26
N PHE A 98 -7.41 -19.35 -0.67
CA PHE A 98 -6.59 -18.20 -0.25
C PHE A 98 -7.11 -16.85 -0.75
N TRP A 99 -8.05 -16.86 -1.68
CA TRP A 99 -8.82 -15.69 -2.11
C TRP A 99 -9.56 -14.98 -0.97
N TYR A 100 -9.92 -15.68 0.11
CA TYR A 100 -10.56 -15.05 1.27
C TYR A 100 -9.63 -14.14 2.08
N ILE A 101 -8.30 -14.35 2.02
CA ILE A 101 -7.35 -13.41 2.65
C ILE A 101 -7.43 -12.06 1.93
N PHE A 102 -7.70 -12.05 0.62
CA PHE A 102 -7.87 -10.83 -0.15
C PHE A 102 -9.10 -10.03 0.25
N LEU A 103 -10.12 -10.63 0.88
CA LEU A 103 -11.29 -9.93 1.40
C LEU A 103 -10.99 -9.15 2.69
N LEU A 104 -9.98 -9.54 3.46
CA LEU A 104 -9.57 -8.79 4.67
C LEU A 104 -9.05 -7.39 4.33
N ILE A 105 -8.39 -7.24 3.18
CA ILE A 105 -7.82 -5.97 2.73
C ILE A 105 -8.91 -4.90 2.48
N PRO A 106 -9.93 -5.12 1.61
CA PRO A 106 -11.01 -4.15 1.42
C PRO A 106 -11.87 -4.00 2.67
N ILE A 107 -12.08 -5.04 3.48
CA ILE A 107 -12.77 -4.92 4.78
C ILE A 107 -12.04 -3.92 5.70
N TYR A 108 -10.70 -4.02 5.78
CA TYR A 108 -9.90 -3.09 6.57
C TYR A 108 -9.91 -1.66 6.01
N ILE A 109 -9.88 -1.51 4.68
CA ILE A 109 -9.99 -0.20 4.02
C ILE A 109 -11.36 0.42 4.30
N ILE A 110 -12.45 -0.35 4.18
CA ILE A 110 -13.81 0.08 4.51
C ILE A 110 -13.90 0.48 5.97
N TYR A 111 -13.31 -0.28 6.89
CA TYR A 111 -13.26 0.07 8.31
C TYR A 111 -12.54 1.42 8.55
N LYS A 112 -11.40 1.66 7.89
CA LYS A 112 -10.69 2.94 8.00
C LYS A 112 -11.48 4.11 7.41
N ILE A 113 -12.05 3.93 6.22
CA ILE A 113 -12.87 4.96 5.56
C ILE A 113 -14.11 5.25 6.42
N GLY A 114 -14.77 4.21 6.93
CA GLY A 114 -15.88 4.34 7.86
C GLY A 114 -15.50 5.15 9.10
N LYS A 115 -14.33 4.89 9.69
CA LYS A 115 -13.83 5.68 10.83
C LYS A 115 -13.58 7.15 10.47
N ILE A 116 -13.05 7.42 9.29
CA ILE A 116 -12.85 8.80 8.79
C ILE A 116 -14.19 9.50 8.60
N ILE A 117 -15.17 8.83 7.98
CA ILE A 117 -16.50 9.37 7.74
C ILE A 117 -17.22 9.62 9.07
N ILE A 118 -17.17 8.67 10.01
CA ILE A 118 -17.76 8.84 11.35
C ILE A 118 -17.11 10.02 12.07
N ASN A 119 -15.78 10.13 12.06
CA ASN A 119 -15.10 11.28 12.67
C ASN A 119 -15.43 12.61 11.96
N TRP A 120 -15.69 12.59 10.65
CA TRP A 120 -16.07 13.77 9.88
C TRP A 120 -17.53 14.18 10.12
N VAL A 121 -18.46 13.23 10.15
CA VAL A 121 -19.90 13.44 10.44
C VAL A 121 -20.11 13.85 11.89
N PHE A 122 -19.38 13.22 12.81
CA PHE A 122 -19.42 13.49 14.25
C PHE A 122 -18.20 14.29 14.70
N THR A 123 -17.73 15.24 13.88
CA THR A 123 -16.78 16.24 14.39
C THR A 123 -17.54 17.03 15.47
N PRO A 124 -17.22 16.88 16.76
CA PRO A 124 -17.85 17.74 17.76
C PRO A 124 -17.52 19.17 17.33
N GLU A 125 -18.55 20.02 17.26
CA GLU A 125 -18.32 21.45 17.11
C GLU A 125 -17.26 21.83 18.17
N PRO A 126 -16.21 22.61 17.81
CA PRO A 126 -15.36 23.18 18.83
C PRO A 126 -16.29 24.05 19.67
N GLY A 127 -16.77 23.48 20.78
CA GLY A 127 -17.69 24.13 21.67
C GLY A 127 -17.12 25.51 21.91
N ILE A 128 -17.94 26.54 21.75
CA ILE A 128 -17.55 27.91 22.04
C ILE A 128 -16.95 27.87 23.44
N TYR A 129 -15.62 27.86 23.52
CA TYR A 129 -14.95 28.22 24.75
C TYR A 129 -15.19 29.71 24.84
N PRO A 130 -16.01 30.22 25.79
CA PRO A 130 -15.90 31.63 26.11
C PRO A 130 -14.43 31.86 26.43
N ALA A 131 -13.83 32.82 25.72
CA ALA A 131 -12.44 33.20 25.88
C ALA A 131 -12.21 33.86 27.24
N CYS A 132 -12.43 33.18 28.36
CA CYS A 132 -11.96 33.57 29.68
C CYS A 132 -12.17 32.47 30.72
N SER A 133 -11.14 32.26 31.54
CA SER A 133 -11.14 31.57 32.83
C SER A 133 -11.15 30.04 32.82
N LYS A 134 -9.94 29.48 32.70
CA LYS A 134 -9.30 28.82 33.85
C LYS A 134 -7.79 29.04 33.74
N THR A 135 -7.32 29.99 34.54
CA THR A 135 -5.90 30.12 34.90
C THR A 135 -5.38 28.77 35.36
N ILE A 136 -4.47 28.18 34.58
CA ILE A 136 -3.54 27.18 35.09
C ILE A 136 -2.67 27.94 36.10
N PRO A 137 -2.64 27.59 37.40
CA PRO A 137 -1.62 28.14 38.27
C PRO A 137 -0.27 27.62 37.77
N VAL A 138 0.50 28.50 37.14
CA VAL A 138 1.94 28.34 36.94
C VAL A 138 2.54 28.27 38.33
N ASN A 139 2.76 27.06 38.84
CA ASN A 139 3.52 26.87 40.08
C ASN A 139 5.00 27.07 39.76
N HIS A 140 5.43 28.32 39.84
CA HIS A 140 6.82 28.72 39.93
C HIS A 140 7.41 28.19 41.24
N LYS A 141 8.09 27.04 41.19
CA LYS A 141 9.18 26.72 42.13
C LYS A 141 10.33 26.05 41.39
N HIS A 142 11.21 26.88 40.84
CA HIS A 142 12.65 26.61 40.84
C HIS A 142 13.13 26.62 42.31
N PRO A 143 14.14 25.83 42.70
CA PRO A 143 15.53 26.23 42.45
C PRO A 143 16.46 25.09 42.01
N LEU A 144 17.48 25.47 41.23
CA LEU A 144 18.91 25.10 41.30
C LEU A 144 19.24 23.61 41.60
N TYR A 145 20.08 22.93 40.82
CA TYR A 145 21.53 23.14 40.87
C TYR A 145 22.22 22.80 39.55
N ILE A 146 23.14 23.69 39.21
CA ILE A 146 24.25 23.55 38.28
C ILE A 146 25.33 22.76 39.01
N SER A 147 25.84 21.70 38.37
CA SER A 147 27.27 21.35 38.23
C SER A 147 27.38 19.92 37.71
#